data_AF-A0A4Z1HVE9-F1
#
_entry.id   AF-A0A4Z1HVE9-F1
#
_cell.length_a   1.000
_cell.length_b   1.000
_cell.length_c   1.000
_cell.angle_alpha   90.00
_cell.angle_beta   90.00
_cell.angle_gamma   90.00
#
_symmetry.space_group_name_H-M   'P 1'
#
loop_
_entity.id
_entity.type
_entity.pdbx_description
1 polymer ?
#
loop_
_entity_poly.entity_id
_entity_poly.type
_entity_poly.pdbx_seq_one_letter_code
_entity_poly.pdbx_strand_id
1 'polypeptide(L)'
;MRGYNEIASFMSRYPESVIVSRFSELNIQNIIYLQAEIFGLQKDLKELEDASDRSPDAGRAKFSRDWFEFSTADEVDGSEEQWKLVLKIREKLKEYNEAIFLWTQISKSSSPHPKHLAKFQE
;
A
#
# COMPACT_ATOMS: atom_id res chain seq x y z
N MET A 1 -20.36 27.69 -16.40
CA MET A 1 -19.37 26.63 -16.14
C MET A 1 -20.02 25.29 -16.46
N ARG A 2 -19.48 24.57 -17.44
CA ARG A 2 -19.86 23.18 -17.73
C ARG A 2 -19.44 22.30 -16.55
N GLY A 3 -20.36 21.53 -15.97
CA GLY A 3 -20.12 20.77 -14.74
C GLY A 3 -19.21 19.55 -14.94
N TYR A 4 -18.85 18.85 -13.85
CA TYR A 4 -18.00 17.65 -13.91
C TYR A 4 -18.54 16.57 -14.87
N ASN A 5 -19.87 16.43 -14.98
CA ASN A 5 -20.51 15.46 -15.88
C ASN A 5 -20.24 15.75 -17.36
N GLU A 6 -20.25 17.03 -17.76
CA GLU A 6 -20.00 17.41 -19.15
C GLU A 6 -18.51 17.29 -19.51
N ILE A 7 -17.62 17.61 -18.57
CA ILE A 7 -16.17 17.44 -18.73
C ILE A 7 -15.84 15.94 -18.87
N ALA A 8 -16.41 15.09 -18.00
CA ALA A 8 -16.23 13.65 -18.07
C ALA A 8 -16.77 13.08 -19.38
N SER A 9 -17.97 13.49 -19.81
CA SER A 9 -18.55 13.08 -21.09
C SER A 9 -17.74 13.56 -22.30
N PHE A 10 -17.06 14.70 -22.21
CA PHE A 10 -16.20 15.19 -23.28
C PHE A 10 -14.89 14.38 -23.36
N MET A 11 -14.22 14.19 -22.22
CA MET A 11 -12.99 13.40 -22.12
C MET A 11 -13.21 11.93 -22.53
N SER A 12 -14.38 11.36 -22.24
CA SER A 12 -14.70 9.97 -22.65
C SER A 12 -14.85 9.79 -24.15
N ARG A 13 -15.20 10.86 -24.90
CA ARG A 13 -15.35 10.81 -26.37
C ARG A 13 -14.03 10.90 -27.10
N TYR A 14 -12.99 11.42 -26.46
CA TYR A 14 -11.65 11.60 -27.02
C TYR A 14 -10.59 11.08 -26.02
N PRO A 15 -10.43 9.76 -25.88
CA PRO A 15 -9.51 9.14 -24.90
C PRO A 15 -8.07 9.66 -24.98
N GLU A 16 -7.59 9.97 -26.19
CA GLU A 16 -6.29 10.56 -26.47
C GLU A 16 -6.12 12.00 -25.96
N SER A 17 -7.23 12.64 -25.57
CA SER A 17 -7.28 14.00 -25.03
C SER A 17 -7.66 14.02 -23.55
N VAL A 18 -7.67 12.88 -22.87
CA VAL A 18 -7.92 12.81 -21.42
C VAL A 18 -6.76 13.47 -20.69
N ILE A 19 -7.07 14.53 -19.93
CA ILE A 19 -6.10 15.28 -19.14
C ILE A 19 -6.58 15.24 -17.69
N VAL A 20 -5.89 14.46 -16.87
CA VAL A 20 -6.15 14.34 -15.45
C VAL A 20 -4.91 14.73 -14.66
N SER A 21 -5.13 15.26 -13.46
CA SER A 21 -4.03 15.62 -12.56
C SER A 21 -3.29 14.37 -12.12
N ARG A 22 -1.95 14.41 -12.15
CA ARG A 22 -1.12 13.29 -11.65
C ARG A 22 -1.12 13.17 -10.13
N PHE A 23 -1.57 14.21 -9.43
CA PHE A 23 -1.55 14.30 -7.96
C PHE A 23 -0.22 13.85 -7.35
N SER A 24 0.90 14.32 -7.92
CA SER A 24 2.24 13.80 -7.61
C SER A 24 2.60 13.89 -6.14
N GLU A 25 2.33 15.04 -5.52
CA GLU A 25 2.58 15.25 -4.09
C GLU A 25 1.75 14.30 -3.22
N LEU A 26 0.44 14.22 -3.46
CA LEU A 26 -0.46 13.32 -2.71
C LEU A 26 -0.10 11.84 -2.88
N ASN A 27 0.28 11.42 -4.10
CA ASN A 27 0.71 10.04 -4.35
C ASN A 27 2.01 9.70 -3.59
N ILE A 28 3.00 10.60 -3.63
CA ILE A 28 4.26 10.41 -2.89
C ILE A 28 4.00 10.41 -1.39
N GLN A 29 3.17 11.33 -0.89
CA GLN A 29 2.79 11.38 0.53
C GLN A 29 2.12 10.08 0.99
N ASN A 30 1.20 9.53 0.19
CA ASN A 30 0.57 8.24 0.48
C ASN A 30 1.60 7.10 0.55
N ILE A 31 2.55 7.04 -0.40
CA ILE A 31 3.63 6.04 -0.39
C ILE A 31 4.48 6.16 0.88
N ILE A 32 4.82 7.39 1.30
CA ILE A 32 5.60 7.64 2.53
C ILE A 32 4.82 7.19 3.78
N TYR A 33 3.50 7.43 3.83
CA TYR A 33 2.68 6.97 4.94
C TYR A 33 2.60 5.44 5.01
N LEU A 34 2.40 4.77 3.88
CA LEU A 34 2.43 3.30 3.82
C LEU A 34 3.79 2.76 4.30
N GLN A 35 4.88 3.40 3.89
CA GLN A 35 6.23 3.04 4.34
C GLN A 35 6.37 3.18 5.87
N ALA A 36 5.90 4.29 6.45
CA ALA A 36 5.93 4.51 7.90
C ALA A 36 5.07 3.49 8.66
N GLU A 37 3.88 3.15 8.15
CA GLU A 37 3.00 2.13 8.75
C GLU A 37 3.68 0.76 8.75
N ILE A 38 4.32 0.36 7.63
CA ILE A 38 5.08 -0.90 7.55
C ILE A 38 6.22 -0.91 8.57
N PHE A 39 6.97 0.18 8.72
CA PHE A 39 8.05 0.27 9.72
C PHE A 39 7.54 0.12 11.15
N GLY A 40 6.39 0.73 11.47
CA GLY A 40 5.74 0.54 12.77
C GLY A 40 5.40 -0.92 13.03
N LEU A 41 4.71 -1.56 12.08
CA LEU A 41 4.31 -2.97 12.20
C LEU A 41 5.52 -3.92 12.29
N GLN A 42 6.59 -3.65 11.54
CA GLN A 42 7.84 -4.43 11.63
C GLN A 42 8.50 -4.32 12.99
N LYS A 43 8.48 -3.13 13.59
CA LYS A 43 8.99 -2.91 14.94
C LYS A 43 8.17 -3.71 15.95
N ASP A 44 6.85 -3.62 15.88
CA ASP A 44 5.94 -4.33 16.78
C ASP A 44 6.12 -5.86 16.67
N LEU A 45 6.21 -6.39 15.45
CA LEU A 45 6.46 -7.82 15.22
C LEU A 45 7.78 -8.27 15.85
N LYS A 46 8.85 -7.49 15.64
CA LYS A 46 10.16 -7.79 16.22
C LYS A 46 10.14 -7.80 17.75
N GLU A 47 9.43 -6.86 18.36
CA GLU A 47 9.30 -6.82 19.83
C GLU A 47 8.60 -8.08 20.38
N LEU A 48 7.60 -8.60 19.66
CA LEU A 48 6.93 -9.85 20.03
C LEU A 48 7.82 -11.09 19.80
N GLU A 49 8.55 -11.15 18.68
CA GLU A 49 9.52 -12.22 18.40
C GLU A 49 10.61 -12.26 19.49
N ASP A 50 11.20 -11.10 19.82
CA ASP A 50 12.21 -10.97 20.87
C ASP A 50 11.65 -11.35 22.25
N ALA A 51 10.36 -11.13 22.51
CA ALA A 51 9.71 -11.54 23.76
C ALA A 51 9.49 -13.06 23.83
N SER A 52 9.09 -13.69 22.72
CA SER A 52 8.93 -15.15 22.61
C SER A 52 10.26 -15.89 22.77
N ASP A 53 11.33 -15.39 22.15
CA ASP A 53 12.68 -15.99 22.23
C ASP A 53 13.27 -15.95 23.66
N ARG A 54 12.89 -14.95 24.46
CA ARG A 54 13.31 -14.82 25.86
C ARG A 54 12.45 -15.64 26.84
N SER A 55 11.38 -16.28 26.37
CA SER A 55 10.50 -17.07 27.22
C SER A 55 11.18 -18.39 27.63
N PRO A 56 11.14 -18.78 28.91
CA PRO A 56 11.63 -20.08 29.37
C PRO A 56 10.72 -21.26 28.92
N ASP A 57 9.57 -20.96 28.32
CA ASP A 57 8.69 -21.95 27.73
C ASP A 57 9.21 -22.43 26.36
N ALA A 58 9.60 -23.71 26.30
CA ALA A 58 10.15 -24.33 25.11
C ALA A 58 9.16 -24.41 23.94
N GLY A 59 7.85 -24.29 24.20
CA GLY A 59 6.83 -24.10 23.16
C GLY A 59 6.96 -22.73 22.48
N ARG A 60 7.07 -21.66 23.28
CA ARG A 60 7.19 -20.28 22.78
C ARG A 60 8.45 -20.00 21.97
N ALA A 61 9.58 -20.59 22.35
CA ALA A 61 10.85 -20.45 21.65
C ALA A 61 10.89 -21.17 20.28
N LYS A 62 9.98 -22.13 20.01
CA LYS A 62 9.89 -22.81 18.71
C LYS A 62 9.06 -22.05 17.69
N PHE A 63 8.11 -21.24 18.14
CA PHE A 63 7.18 -20.54 17.26
C PHE A 63 7.87 -19.53 16.34
N SER A 64 8.98 -18.91 16.77
CA SER A 64 9.73 -17.98 15.90
C SER A 64 10.36 -18.64 14.66
N ARG A 65 10.32 -19.98 14.54
CA ARG A 65 11.01 -20.75 13.49
C ARG A 65 10.11 -21.58 12.58
N ASP A 66 8.84 -21.80 12.92
CA ASP A 66 7.95 -22.65 12.12
C ASP A 66 6.60 -21.95 11.83
N TRP A 67 6.48 -21.47 10.59
CA TRP A 67 5.30 -20.82 10.02
C TRP A 67 4.03 -21.69 10.14
N PHE A 68 4.17 -23.01 10.08
CA PHE A 68 3.03 -23.92 10.03
C PHE A 68 2.35 -24.06 11.39
N GLU A 69 3.14 -24.20 12.47
CA GLU A 69 2.65 -24.18 13.86
C GLU A 69 2.02 -22.82 14.21
N PHE A 70 2.51 -21.74 13.61
CA PHE A 70 1.99 -20.38 13.79
C PHE A 70 0.57 -20.15 13.26
N SER A 71 0.29 -20.68 12.06
CA SER A 71 -1.02 -20.49 11.39
C SER A 71 -2.14 -21.37 11.95
N THR A 72 -1.80 -22.30 12.87
CA THR A 72 -2.71 -23.33 13.38
C THR A 72 -2.78 -23.38 14.91
N ALA A 73 -1.97 -22.60 15.62
CA ALA A 73 -1.99 -22.52 17.07
C ALA A 73 -3.27 -21.82 17.58
N ASP A 74 -3.98 -22.47 18.50
CA ASP A 74 -5.14 -21.91 19.19
C ASP A 74 -4.77 -20.66 20.03
N GLU A 75 -5.77 -19.80 20.30
CA GLU A 75 -5.69 -18.47 20.94
C GLU A 75 -4.93 -18.37 22.28
N VAL A 76 -4.48 -19.50 22.86
CA VAL A 76 -4.06 -19.59 24.26
C VAL A 76 -2.64 -19.04 24.51
N ASP A 77 -1.81 -18.81 23.48
CA ASP A 77 -0.36 -18.61 23.69
C ASP A 77 0.31 -17.38 23.03
N GLY A 78 -0.46 -16.40 22.55
CA GLY A 78 0.08 -15.14 21.99
C GLY A 78 0.66 -15.26 20.56
N SER A 79 0.69 -16.47 19.99
CA SER A 79 0.98 -16.74 18.59
C SER A 79 -0.04 -16.06 17.64
N GLU A 80 -1.28 -15.90 18.08
CA GLU A 80 -2.32 -15.26 17.26
C GLU A 80 -2.00 -13.78 16.96
N GLU A 81 -1.43 -13.04 17.92
CA GLU A 81 -1.11 -11.61 17.76
C GLU A 81 0.05 -11.39 16.79
N GLN A 82 1.11 -12.19 16.90
CA GLN A 82 2.23 -12.19 15.94
C GLN A 82 1.73 -12.54 14.53
N TRP A 83 0.83 -13.53 14.41
CA TRP A 83 0.28 -13.94 13.12
C TRP A 83 -0.57 -12.84 12.49
N LYS A 84 -1.41 -12.19 13.28
CA LYS A 84 -2.20 -11.01 12.88
C LYS A 84 -1.30 -9.88 12.38
N LEU A 85 -0.18 -9.60 13.06
CA LEU A 85 0.79 -8.60 12.58
C LEU A 85 1.42 -9.01 11.25
N VAL A 86 1.84 -10.25 11.07
CA VAL A 86 2.39 -10.73 9.80
C VAL A 86 1.39 -10.59 8.66
N LEU A 87 0.12 -10.96 8.89
CA LEU A 87 -0.95 -10.78 7.89
C LEU A 87 -1.16 -9.31 7.54
N LYS A 88 -1.17 -8.42 8.54
CA LYS A 88 -1.31 -6.98 8.33
C LYS A 88 -0.11 -6.39 7.58
N ILE A 89 1.11 -6.83 7.87
CA ILE A 89 2.32 -6.43 7.13
C ILE A 89 2.21 -6.86 5.66
N ARG A 90 1.73 -8.08 5.39
CA ARG A 90 1.54 -8.59 4.00
C ARG A 90 0.53 -7.75 3.22
N GLU A 91 -0.58 -7.39 3.86
CA GLU A 91 -1.58 -6.50 3.27
C GLU A 91 -0.97 -5.13 2.94
N LYS A 92 -0.27 -4.52 3.91
CA LYS A 92 0.35 -3.20 3.71
C LYS A 92 1.48 -3.19 2.70
N LEU A 93 2.29 -4.25 2.64
CA LEU A 93 3.30 -4.41 1.60
C LEU A 93 2.67 -4.50 0.21
N LYS A 94 1.53 -5.18 0.08
CA LYS A 94 0.80 -5.24 -1.19
C LYS A 94 0.33 -3.83 -1.60
N GLU A 95 -0.34 -3.11 -0.70
CA GLU A 95 -0.79 -1.72 -0.95
C GLU A 95 0.38 -0.80 -1.35
N TYR A 96 1.49 -0.88 -0.62
CA TYR A 96 2.71 -0.09 -0.89
C TYR A 96 3.31 -0.41 -2.25
N ASN A 97 3.46 -1.69 -2.58
CA ASN A 97 4.04 -2.12 -3.85
C ASN A 97 3.15 -1.71 -5.03
N GLU A 98 1.83 -1.84 -4.89
CA GLU A 98 0.85 -1.39 -5.89
C GLU A 98 0.91 0.13 -6.06
N ALA A 99 0.97 0.90 -4.97
CA ALA A 99 1.07 2.35 -5.01
C ALA A 99 2.35 2.82 -5.73
N ILE A 100 3.50 2.21 -5.44
CA ILE A 100 4.76 2.50 -6.14
C ILE A 100 4.67 2.15 -7.62
N PHE A 101 4.11 0.98 -7.94
CA PHE A 101 3.98 0.55 -9.33
C PHE A 101 3.13 1.54 -10.12
N LEU A 102 1.94 1.89 -9.61
CA LEU A 102 1.02 2.85 -10.23
C LEU A 102 1.66 4.23 -10.37
N TRP A 103 2.26 4.75 -9.31
CA TRP A 103 2.97 6.04 -9.35
C TRP A 103 4.07 6.04 -10.41
N THR A 104 4.85 4.97 -10.50
CA THR A 104 5.91 4.84 -11.52
C THR A 104 5.37 4.85 -12.94
N GLN A 105 4.20 4.25 -13.18
CA GLN A 105 3.56 4.32 -14.50
C GLN A 105 3.05 5.74 -14.79
N ILE A 106 2.40 6.37 -13.81
CA ILE A 106 1.88 7.74 -13.93
C ILE A 106 3.03 8.74 -14.17
N SER A 107 4.15 8.59 -13.46
CA SER A 107 5.30 9.50 -13.58
C SER A 107 6.01 9.39 -14.94
N LYS A 108 5.95 8.22 -15.57
CA LYS A 108 6.50 7.99 -16.93
C LYS A 108 5.57 8.51 -18.04
N SER A 109 4.32 8.84 -17.73
CA SER A 109 3.39 9.36 -18.74
C SER A 109 3.86 10.72 -19.27
N SER A 110 3.87 10.85 -20.59
CA SER A 110 4.23 12.10 -21.26
C SER A 110 3.21 13.19 -20.94
N SER A 111 3.68 14.43 -20.85
CA SER A 111 2.76 15.57 -20.77
C SER A 111 1.85 15.64 -22.01
N PRO A 112 0.59 16.07 -21.88
CA PRO A 112 -0.32 16.20 -23.01
C PRO A 112 0.27 17.08 -24.11
N HIS A 113 0.08 16.70 -25.36
CA HIS A 113 0.58 17.50 -26.48
C HIS A 113 -0.18 18.84 -26.55
N PRO A 114 0.50 20.00 -26.79
CA PRO A 114 -0.10 21.34 -26.69
C PRO A 114 -1.40 21.55 -27.48
N LYS A 115 -1.54 20.89 -28.63
CA LYS A 115 -2.76 20.92 -29.47
C LYS A 115 -4.02 20.39 -28.77
N HIS A 116 -3.89 19.49 -27.79
CA HIS A 116 -5.05 18.99 -27.03
C HIS A 116 -5.45 19.97 -25.93
N LEU A 117 -4.52 20.77 -25.40
CA LEU A 117 -4.80 21.80 -24.39
C LEU A 117 -5.65 22.93 -24.96
N ALA A 118 -5.43 23.31 -26.22
CA ALA A 118 -6.21 24.35 -26.89
C ALA A 118 -7.71 24.03 -26.97
N LYS A 119 -8.09 22.75 -27.08
CA LYS A 119 -9.49 22.31 -27.14
C LYS A 119 -10.25 22.45 -25.81
N PHE A 120 -9.55 22.66 -24.70
CA PHE A 120 -10.17 22.88 -23.38
C PHE A 120 -10.34 24.38 -23.04
N GLN A 121 -9.85 25.28 -23.90
CA GLN A 121 -9.86 26.73 -23.68
C GLN A 121 -10.91 27.47 -24.54
N GLU A 122 -11.66 26.75 -25.39
CA GLU A 122 -12.84 27.22 -26.14
C GLU A 122 -14.15 26.91 -25.39
#